data_AF-A0A1I2ZJL5-F1
#
_entry.id   AF-A0A1I2ZJL5-F1
#
_cell.length_a   1.000
_cell.length_b   1.000
_cell.length_c   1.000
_cell.angle_alpha   90.00
_cell.angle_beta   90.00
_cell.angle_gamma   90.00
#
_symmetry.space_group_name_H-M   'P 1'
#
loop_
_entity.id
_entity.type
_entity.pdbx_description
1 polymer ?
#
loop_
_entity_poly.entity_id
_entity_poly.type
_entity_poly.pdbx_seq_one_letter_code
_entity_poly.pdbx_strand_id
1 'polypeptide(L)'
;MRSEPRALKEWWPNEKSRYVLGQRSAAWVKVKNYQEAEVNVFGYKKKDGAVLVGTEDRVQGHAIGIWPADRAILRELLDYCGEDKGGTIWLPPGIRGRVKFKTLTPRRHMRDCSWVGFKV
;
A
#
# COMPACT_ATOMS: atom_id res chain seq x y z
N MET A 1 -41.30 15.72 18.60
CA MET A 1 -39.93 16.18 18.31
C MET A 1 -39.26 15.16 17.40
N ARG A 2 -39.21 15.41 16.10
CA ARG A 2 -38.41 14.62 15.15
C ARG A 2 -37.11 15.38 14.94
N SER A 3 -35.98 14.76 15.27
CA SER A 3 -34.65 15.28 14.96
C SER A 3 -34.42 15.23 13.46
N GLU A 4 -33.99 16.35 12.89
CA GLU A 4 -33.63 16.47 11.47
C GLU A 4 -32.43 15.57 11.14
N PRO A 5 -32.36 14.98 9.93
CA PRO A 5 -31.19 14.24 9.51
C PRO A 5 -30.01 15.21 9.26
N ARG A 6 -28.89 14.89 9.92
CA ARG A 6 -27.59 15.55 9.80
C ARG A 6 -27.17 15.58 8.32
N ALA A 7 -27.18 16.78 7.72
CA ALA A 7 -26.83 16.98 6.31
C ALA A 7 -25.48 16.32 5.98
N LEU A 8 -25.50 15.42 5.00
CA LEU A 8 -24.31 14.82 4.41
C LEU A 8 -23.54 15.94 3.70
N LYS A 9 -22.35 16.25 4.22
CA LYS A 9 -21.46 17.29 3.70
C LYS A 9 -21.00 16.88 2.30
N GLU A 10 -21.45 17.59 1.27
CA GLU A 10 -21.08 17.38 -0.13
C GLU A 10 -19.57 17.47 -0.32
N TRP A 11 -19.00 16.40 -0.89
CA TRP A 11 -17.59 16.33 -1.28
C TRP A 11 -17.43 16.81 -2.72
N TRP A 12 -17.66 18.10 -2.98
CA TRP A 12 -17.30 18.77 -4.23
C TRP A 12 -16.44 19.99 -3.92
N PRO A 13 -15.49 20.38 -4.79
CA PRO A 13 -14.86 21.68 -4.66
C PRO A 13 -15.95 22.75 -4.64
N ASN A 14 -15.92 23.64 -3.66
CA ASN A 14 -16.92 24.69 -3.52
C ASN A 14 -16.92 25.51 -4.81
N GLU A 15 -17.99 25.41 -5.59
CA GLU A 15 -18.15 26.06 -6.90
C GLU A 15 -17.93 27.57 -6.82
N LYS A 16 -18.16 28.17 -5.65
CA LYS A 16 -17.98 29.59 -5.38
C LYS A 16 -16.55 29.96 -4.91
N SER A 17 -15.62 29.00 -4.86
CA SER A 17 -14.25 29.27 -4.44
C SER A 17 -13.46 29.99 -5.53
N ARG A 18 -12.74 31.07 -5.16
CA ARG A 18 -11.82 31.75 -6.08
C ARG A 18 -10.53 30.93 -6.20
N TYR A 19 -10.00 30.84 -7.42
CA TYR A 19 -8.67 30.29 -7.65
C TYR A 19 -7.63 31.27 -7.12
N VAL A 20 -6.73 30.80 -6.26
CA VAL A 20 -5.62 31.61 -5.73
C VAL A 20 -4.30 30.97 -6.11
N LEU A 21 -3.49 31.73 -6.85
CA LEU A 21 -2.26 31.23 -7.44
C LEU A 21 -1.26 30.80 -6.34
N GLY A 22 -0.70 29.60 -6.47
CA GLY A 22 0.32 29.08 -5.57
C GLY A 22 -0.16 28.69 -4.16
N GLN A 23 -1.47 28.81 -3.86
CA GLN A 23 -1.99 28.52 -2.52
C GLN A 23 -2.67 27.16 -2.41
N ARG A 24 -2.46 26.49 -1.26
CA ARG A 24 -3.20 25.29 -0.88
C ARG A 24 -4.55 25.72 -0.29
N SER A 25 -5.64 25.36 -0.95
CA SER A 25 -7.01 25.69 -0.52
C SER A 25 -7.74 24.47 0.03
N ALA A 26 -8.50 24.66 1.11
CA ALA A 26 -9.42 23.64 1.64
C ALA A 26 -10.64 23.43 0.72
N ALA A 27 -10.90 24.35 -0.22
CA ALA A 27 -11.95 24.19 -1.22
C ALA A 27 -11.56 23.23 -2.34
N TRP A 28 -10.30 22.81 -2.44
CA TRP A 28 -9.80 21.90 -3.47
C TRP A 28 -9.28 20.64 -2.79
N VAL A 29 -10.20 19.67 -2.59
CA VAL A 29 -9.89 18.42 -1.91
C VAL A 29 -9.38 17.39 -2.90
N LYS A 30 -8.15 16.92 -2.68
CA LYS A 30 -7.61 15.76 -3.41
C LYS A 30 -8.15 14.48 -2.77
N VAL A 31 -8.99 13.76 -3.51
CA VAL A 31 -9.43 12.41 -3.13
C VAL A 31 -8.47 11.39 -3.75
N LYS A 32 -7.86 10.55 -2.92
CA LYS A 32 -6.99 9.45 -3.36
C LYS A 32 -7.73 8.13 -3.17
N ASN A 33 -7.93 7.39 -4.25
CA ASN A 33 -8.63 6.10 -4.24
C ASN A 33 -7.68 4.94 -3.92
N TYR A 34 -6.75 5.14 -2.99
CA TYR A 34 -5.88 4.11 -2.45
C TYR A 34 -5.62 4.35 -0.97
N GLN A 35 -5.29 3.27 -0.29
CA GLN A 35 -4.86 3.22 1.09
C GLN A 35 -3.37 2.88 1.10
N GLU A 36 -2.66 3.39 2.10
CA GLU A 36 -1.28 3.01 2.38
C GLU A 36 -1.24 2.18 3.67
N ALA A 37 -0.39 1.17 3.72
CA ALA A 37 -0.12 0.43 4.93
C ALA A 37 1.36 0.09 5.06
N GLU A 38 1.80 0.03 6.30
CA GLU A 38 3.05 -0.63 6.67
C GLU A 38 2.80 -2.13 6.82
N VAL A 39 3.70 -2.92 6.26
CA VAL A 39 3.54 -4.37 6.13
C VAL A 39 4.85 -5.07 6.42
N ASN A 40 4.74 -6.29 6.92
CA ASN A 40 5.84 -7.25 6.97
C ASN A 40 6.12 -7.76 5.56
N VAL A 41 7.41 -7.92 5.24
CA VAL A 41 7.89 -8.49 3.98
C VAL A 41 8.25 -9.95 4.25
N PHE A 42 7.47 -10.86 3.67
CA PHE A 42 7.63 -12.30 3.89
C PHE A 42 8.54 -12.97 2.86
N GLY A 43 8.74 -12.35 1.71
CA GLY A 43 9.54 -12.97 0.66
C GLY A 43 9.22 -12.48 -0.74
N TYR A 44 9.67 -13.24 -1.72
CA TYR A 44 9.55 -12.94 -3.14
C TYR A 44 9.13 -14.17 -3.94
N LYS A 45 8.13 -14.00 -4.79
CA LYS A 45 7.63 -15.05 -5.66
C LYS A 45 8.18 -14.89 -7.07
N LYS A 46 9.10 -15.77 -7.47
CA LYS A 46 9.85 -15.66 -8.73
C LYS A 46 8.96 -15.62 -9.97
N LYS A 47 7.93 -16.47 -10.01
CA LYS A 47 7.00 -16.58 -11.14
C LYS A 47 6.23 -15.29 -11.43
N ASP A 48 5.77 -14.64 -10.36
CA ASP A 48 4.87 -13.48 -10.46
C ASP A 48 5.65 -12.15 -10.39
N GLY A 49 6.94 -12.20 -10.04
CA GLY A 49 7.76 -11.01 -9.82
C GLY A 49 7.29 -10.14 -8.66
N ALA A 50 6.59 -10.74 -7.69
CA ALA A 50 5.88 -10.02 -6.64
C ALA A 50 6.49 -10.23 -5.26
N VAL A 51 6.44 -9.18 -4.45
CA VAL A 51 6.83 -9.22 -3.04
C VAL A 51 5.65 -9.70 -2.21
N LEU A 52 5.86 -10.72 -1.38
CA LEU A 52 4.85 -11.23 -0.46
C LEU A 52 4.79 -10.33 0.76
N VAL A 53 3.63 -9.71 0.99
CA VAL A 53 3.44 -8.72 2.05
C VAL A 53 2.18 -9.01 2.86
N GLY A 54 2.16 -8.53 4.10
CA GLY A 54 0.96 -8.56 4.93
C GLY A 54 1.20 -8.03 6.33
N THR A 55 0.16 -8.07 7.16
CA THR A 55 0.25 -7.72 8.58
C THR A 55 0.29 -8.97 9.44
N GLU A 56 0.80 -8.84 10.67
CA GLU A 56 0.95 -9.95 11.62
C GLU A 56 1.81 -11.08 10.99
N ASP A 57 1.38 -12.33 11.10
CA ASP A 57 2.12 -13.50 10.62
C ASP A 57 1.53 -14.11 9.33
N ARG A 58 0.79 -13.30 8.55
CA ARG A 58 0.08 -13.78 7.36
C ARG A 58 0.36 -12.95 6.12
N VAL A 59 0.63 -13.64 5.01
CA VAL A 59 0.65 -13.03 3.67
C VAL A 59 -0.76 -12.61 3.27
N GLN A 60 -0.93 -11.33 2.95
CA GLN A 60 -2.19 -10.71 2.60
C GLN A 60 -2.20 -10.12 1.19
N GLY A 61 -1.04 -9.90 0.58
CA GLY A 61 -0.94 -9.33 -0.75
C GLY A 61 0.34 -9.73 -1.49
N HIS A 62 0.25 -9.65 -2.80
CA HIS A 62 1.39 -9.73 -3.71
C HIS A 62 1.64 -8.32 -4.23
N ALA A 63 2.64 -7.63 -3.69
CA ALA A 63 2.97 -6.27 -4.08
C ALA A 63 3.81 -6.29 -5.37
N ILE A 64 3.35 -5.58 -6.38
CA ILE A 64 4.02 -5.42 -7.68
C ILE A 64 4.61 -4.01 -7.82
N GLY A 65 5.41 -3.78 -8.87
CA GLY A 65 5.94 -2.44 -9.17
C GLY A 65 7.11 -2.01 -8.28
N ILE A 66 7.91 -2.96 -7.78
CA ILE A 66 9.13 -2.64 -7.03
C ILE A 66 10.12 -1.86 -7.91
N TRP A 67 10.58 -0.71 -7.38
CA TRP A 67 11.55 0.16 -8.04
C TRP A 67 12.92 -0.52 -8.16
N PRO A 68 13.76 -0.16 -9.15
CA PRO A 68 15.07 -0.80 -9.34
C PRO A 68 15.98 -0.75 -8.11
N ALA A 69 16.01 0.37 -7.38
CA ALA A 69 16.81 0.51 -6.16
C ALA A 69 16.36 -0.48 -5.07
N ASP A 70 15.06 -0.53 -4.77
CA ASP A 70 14.51 -1.49 -3.82
C ASP A 70 14.66 -2.94 -4.29
N ARG A 71 14.62 -3.18 -5.60
CA ARG A 71 14.84 -4.52 -6.15
C ARG A 71 16.26 -5.01 -5.90
N ALA A 72 17.26 -4.12 -5.95
CA ALA A 72 18.63 -4.46 -5.60
C ALA A 72 18.75 -4.84 -4.12
N ILE A 73 18.17 -4.02 -3.22
CA ILE A 73 18.12 -4.31 -1.77
C ILE A 73 17.40 -5.63 -1.50
N LEU A 74 16.24 -5.84 -2.13
CA LEU A 74 15.49 -7.09 -2.00
C LEU A 74 16.34 -8.28 -2.44
N ARG A 75 17.08 -8.16 -3.55
CA ARG A 75 17.95 -9.23 -4.03
C ARG A 75 19.06 -9.56 -3.02
N GLU A 76 19.71 -8.55 -2.46
CA GLU A 76 20.72 -8.74 -1.41
C GLU A 76 20.14 -9.44 -0.18
N LEU A 77 18.93 -9.04 0.26
CA LEU A 77 18.23 -9.71 1.37
C LEU A 77 17.91 -11.17 1.04
N LEU A 78 17.41 -11.44 -0.17
CA LEU A 78 17.10 -12.80 -0.62
C LEU A 78 18.35 -13.68 -0.69
N ASP A 79 19.49 -13.12 -1.10
CA ASP A 79 20.76 -13.84 -1.17
C ASP A 79 21.36 -14.08 0.23
N TYR A 80 21.16 -13.15 1.17
CA TYR A 80 21.71 -13.23 2.53
C TYR A 80 20.91 -14.15 3.47
N CYS A 81 19.57 -14.07 3.44
CA CYS A 81 18.72 -14.79 4.39
C CYS A 81 17.49 -15.44 3.76
N GLY A 82 17.42 -15.54 2.45
CA GLY A 82 16.30 -16.15 1.74
C GLY A 82 16.33 -17.68 1.73
N GLU A 83 15.19 -18.31 2.00
CA GLU A 83 14.98 -19.75 1.81
C GLU A 83 14.06 -20.02 0.62
N ASP A 84 14.57 -20.65 -0.45
CA ASP A 84 13.74 -21.05 -1.58
C ASP A 84 12.92 -22.31 -1.27
N LYS A 85 11.59 -22.17 -1.31
CA LYS A 85 10.64 -23.27 -1.20
C LYS A 85 9.70 -23.22 -2.39
N GLY A 86 10.03 -24.01 -3.41
CA GLY A 86 9.17 -24.24 -4.57
C GLY A 86 8.96 -22.99 -5.43
N GLY A 87 10.00 -22.16 -5.62
CA GLY A 87 9.94 -20.95 -6.45
C GLY A 87 9.42 -19.71 -5.72
N THR A 88 9.20 -19.83 -4.41
CA THR A 88 9.00 -18.72 -3.49
C THR A 88 10.19 -18.67 -2.56
N ILE A 89 10.92 -17.55 -2.56
CA ILE A 89 11.99 -17.33 -1.59
C ILE A 89 11.37 -16.63 -0.39
N TRP A 90 11.44 -17.26 0.77
CA TRP A 90 10.94 -16.73 2.04
C TRP A 90 12.04 -15.99 2.78
N LEU A 91 11.68 -14.88 3.40
CA LEU A 91 12.56 -14.07 4.24
C LEU A 91 12.18 -14.25 5.72
N PRO A 92 13.15 -14.12 6.64
CA PRO A 92 12.86 -14.11 8.07
C PRO A 92 11.98 -12.92 8.46
N PRO A 93 11.22 -13.02 9.56
CA PRO A 93 10.40 -11.91 10.05
C PRO A 93 11.26 -10.72 10.49
N GLY A 94 10.67 -9.53 10.48
CA GLY A 94 11.31 -8.29 10.94
C GLY A 94 11.58 -7.26 9.83
N ILE A 95 11.58 -7.69 8.57
CA ILE A 95 11.70 -6.78 7.42
C ILE A 95 10.35 -6.11 7.18
N ARG A 96 10.36 -4.77 7.12
CA ARG A 96 9.15 -3.97 6.93
C ARG A 96 9.20 -3.17 5.64
N GLY A 97 8.02 -2.96 5.05
CA GLY A 97 7.83 -2.17 3.85
C GLY A 97 6.54 -1.38 3.90
N ARG A 98 6.33 -0.58 2.87
CA ARG A 98 5.11 0.19 2.62
C ARG A 98 4.50 -0.21 1.30
N VAL A 99 3.18 -0.32 1.29
CA VAL A 99 2.41 -0.65 0.09
C VAL A 99 1.21 0.27 -0.06
N LYS A 100 0.78 0.43 -1.31
CA LYS A 100 -0.50 1.03 -1.70
C LYS A 100 -1.45 -0.06 -2.16
N PHE A 101 -2.70 0.02 -1.78
CA PHE A 101 -3.74 -0.90 -2.23
C PHE A 101 -5.09 -0.17 -2.27
N LYS A 102 -6.05 -0.66 -3.06
CA LYS A 102 -7.36 0.00 -3.13
C LYS A 102 -8.28 -0.42 -2.00
N THR A 103 -8.43 -1.72 -1.81
CA THR A 103 -9.45 -2.30 -0.94
C THR A 103 -8.91 -3.52 -0.21
N LEU A 104 -9.29 -3.67 1.07
CA LEU A 104 -9.16 -4.92 1.81
C LEU A 104 -10.40 -5.79 1.59
N THR A 105 -10.18 -7.02 1.16
CA THR A 105 -11.27 -8.02 1.11
C THR A 105 -11.71 -8.42 2.53
N PRO A 106 -12.90 -9.04 2.70
CA PRO A 106 -13.34 -9.55 4.01
C PRO A 106 -12.35 -10.54 4.65
N ARG A 107 -11.57 -11.26 3.84
CA ARG A 107 -10.51 -12.18 4.30
C ARG A 107 -9.17 -11.49 4.57
N ARG A 108 -9.15 -10.16 4.57
CA ARG A 108 -7.99 -9.27 4.76
C ARG A 108 -6.91 -9.34 3.67
N HIS A 109 -7.25 -9.75 2.46
CA HIS A 109 -6.35 -9.61 1.31
C HIS A 109 -6.38 -8.21 0.72
N MET A 110 -5.20 -7.68 0.38
CA MET A 110 -5.02 -6.37 -0.25
C MET A 110 -5.18 -6.48 -1.78
N ARG A 111 -6.17 -5.80 -2.34
CA ARG A 111 -6.41 -5.75 -3.80
C ARG A 111 -5.61 -4.63 -4.46
N ASP A 112 -5.09 -4.90 -5.65
CA ASP A 112 -4.24 -4.00 -6.44
C ASP A 112 -3.01 -3.51 -5.64
N CYS A 113 -2.39 -4.43 -4.91
CA CYS A 113 -1.27 -4.14 -4.02
C CYS A 113 -0.02 -3.75 -4.83
N SER A 114 0.51 -2.56 -4.55
CA SER A 114 1.67 -1.98 -5.23
C SER A 114 2.71 -1.57 -4.20
N TRP A 115 3.97 -1.90 -4.49
CA TRP A 115 5.11 -1.57 -3.64
C TRP A 115 5.36 -0.05 -3.61
N VAL A 116 5.65 0.48 -2.42
CA VAL A 116 6.05 1.89 -2.25
C VAL A 116 7.53 1.99 -1.89
N GLY A 117 8.00 1.19 -0.94
CA GLY A 117 9.38 1.23 -0.49
C GLY A 117 9.61 0.45 0.79
N PHE A 118 10.86 0.13 1.09
CA PHE A 118 11.24 -0.39 2.41
C PHE A 118 10.97 0.66 3.50
N LYS A 119 10.72 0.16 4.72
CA LYS A 119 10.68 0.99 5.92
C LYS A 119 11.96 0.73 6.70
N VAL A 120 12.82 1.74 6.76
CA VAL A 120 14.01 1.79 7.62
C VAL A 120 13.60 2.24 9.01
#